data_AF-A0AA41X9D8-F1
#
_entry.id   AF-A0AA41X9D8-F1
#
_cell.length_a   1.000
_cell.length_b   1.000
_cell.length_c   1.000
_cell.angle_alpha   90.00
_cell.angle_beta   90.00
_cell.angle_gamma   90.00
#
_symmetry.space_group_name_H-M   'P 1'
#
loop_
_entity.id
_entity.type
_entity.pdbx_description
1 polymer ?
#
loop_
_entity_poly.entity_id
_entity_poly.type
_entity_poly.pdbx_seq_one_letter_code
_entity_poly.pdbx_strand_id
1 'polypeptide(L)'
;MSNSIVENQTKQVESFLQETVTAMTHYLNHHTIGSLLGEAEEGNQPYYEGLLATMRRLLVFCEEGLDACRVLLQSKPFRKGAAERMLYKIYHQVICEFFSPKHDQWYENSRSAYTGRNAIAFHMAPPPSLKELIRSLEGKFQAMREELEYYETDYQTKMIQSQ
;
A
#
# COMPACT_ATOMS: atom_id res chain seq x y z
N MET A 1 -4.58 28.53 4.42
CA MET A 1 -5.41 27.44 4.99
C MET A 1 -5.27 26.15 4.18
N SER A 2 -5.56 26.11 2.87
CA SER A 2 -5.49 24.85 2.09
C SER A 2 -4.09 24.23 1.93
N ASN A 3 -3.00 25.01 1.96
CA ASN A 3 -1.63 24.44 2.01
C ASN A 3 -1.38 23.62 3.28
N SER A 4 -1.94 24.02 4.43
CA SER A 4 -1.75 23.33 5.70
C SER A 4 -2.43 21.96 5.72
N ILE A 5 -3.53 21.79 4.99
CA ILE A 5 -4.25 20.51 4.92
C ILE A 5 -3.39 19.50 4.14
N VAL A 6 -2.98 19.86 2.92
CA VAL A 6 -2.16 18.98 2.05
C VAL A 6 -0.82 18.66 2.71
N GLU A 7 -0.20 19.62 3.41
CA GLU A 7 1.03 19.37 4.17
C GLU A 7 0.79 18.38 5.32
N ASN A 8 -0.31 18.49 6.06
CA ASN A 8 -0.65 17.54 7.12
C ASN A 8 -0.95 16.14 6.58
N GLN A 9 -1.69 16.02 5.47
CA GLN A 9 -1.90 14.74 4.79
C GLN A 9 -0.58 14.13 4.34
N THR A 10 0.33 14.95 3.79
CA THR A 10 1.66 14.49 3.40
C THR A 10 2.45 13.92 4.58
N LYS A 11 2.33 14.52 5.78
CA LYS A 11 2.96 13.99 7.02
C LYS A 11 2.33 12.68 7.47
N GLN A 12 1.01 12.54 7.38
CA GLN A 12 0.32 11.30 7.74
C GLN A 12 0.73 10.15 6.82
N VAL A 13 0.78 10.41 5.51
CA VAL A 13 1.23 9.44 4.52
C VAL A 13 2.71 9.07 4.72
N GLU A 14 3.57 10.04 5.05
CA GLU A 14 4.99 9.77 5.38
C GLU A 14 5.12 8.78 6.55
N SER A 15 4.39 9.03 7.64
CA SER A 15 4.40 8.13 8.81
C SER A 15 3.87 6.74 8.47
N PHE A 16 2.75 6.67 7.74
CA PHE A 16 2.16 5.41 7.29
C PHE A 16 3.13 4.60 6.41
N LEU A 17 3.76 5.25 5.42
CA LEU A 17 4.69 4.60 4.53
C LEU A 17 5.96 4.15 5.27
N GLN A 18 6.48 4.95 6.20
CA GLN A 18 7.63 4.54 7.01
C GLN A 18 7.32 3.27 7.82
N GLU A 19 6.17 3.19 8.48
CA GLU A 19 5.77 2.00 9.22
C GLU A 19 5.59 0.78 8.31
N THR A 20 4.96 0.98 7.14
CA THR A 20 4.71 -0.06 6.15
C THR A 20 6.01 -0.60 5.55
N VAL A 21 6.91 0.28 5.09
CA VAL A 21 8.24 -0.07 4.59
C VAL A 21 9.01 -0.86 5.65
N THR A 22 8.99 -0.41 6.91
CA THR A 22 9.67 -1.11 8.00
C THR A 22 9.17 -2.54 8.18
N ALA A 23 7.84 -2.73 8.22
CA ALA A 23 7.23 -4.04 8.40
C ALA A 23 7.49 -4.98 7.21
N MET A 24 7.31 -4.48 5.99
CA MET A 24 7.52 -5.25 4.76
C MET A 24 8.99 -5.62 4.54
N THR A 25 9.91 -4.67 4.75
CA THR A 25 11.35 -4.92 4.66
C THR A 25 11.80 -5.93 5.71
N HIS A 26 11.32 -5.81 6.95
CA HIS A 26 11.61 -6.80 7.99
C HIS A 26 11.16 -8.20 7.55
N TYR A 27 9.93 -8.33 7.05
CA TYR A 27 9.42 -9.62 6.58
C TYR A 27 10.27 -10.19 5.43
N LEU A 28 10.52 -9.40 4.39
CA LEU A 28 11.25 -9.83 3.19
C LEU A 28 12.71 -10.18 3.46
N ASN A 29 13.34 -9.58 4.46
CA ASN A 29 14.71 -9.91 4.86
C ASN A 29 14.83 -11.22 5.64
N HIS A 30 13.75 -11.72 6.23
CA HIS A 30 13.77 -12.90 7.11
C HIS A 30 13.07 -14.13 6.52
N HIS A 31 12.47 -14.04 5.34
CA HIS A 31 11.77 -15.15 4.70
C HIS A 31 12.38 -15.49 3.34
N THR A 32 12.57 -16.79 3.10
CA THR A 32 13.01 -17.36 1.82
C THR A 32 11.93 -18.31 1.30
N ILE A 33 11.96 -18.66 0.01
CA ILE A 33 11.00 -19.64 -0.54
C ILE A 33 11.06 -20.95 0.24
N GLY A 34 12.26 -21.44 0.59
CA GLY A 34 12.42 -22.66 1.39
C GLY A 34 11.78 -22.56 2.78
N SER A 35 11.94 -21.43 3.47
CA SER A 35 11.30 -21.25 4.79
C SER A 35 9.78 -21.18 4.68
N LEU A 36 9.25 -20.50 3.67
CA LEU A 36 7.80 -20.38 3.44
C LEU A 36 7.16 -21.72 3.09
N LEU A 37 7.82 -22.54 2.27
CA LEU A 37 7.37 -23.91 1.97
C LEU A 37 7.34 -24.78 3.23
N GLY A 38 8.23 -24.51 4.20
CA GLY A 38 8.24 -25.20 5.49
C GLY A 38 7.10 -24.79 6.43
N GLU A 39 6.34 -23.73 6.14
CA GLU A 39 5.23 -23.29 6.99
C GLU A 39 3.91 -24.04 6.70
N ALA A 40 3.83 -24.76 5.58
CA ALA A 40 2.61 -25.44 5.14
C ALA A 40 2.91 -26.84 4.58
N GLU A 41 2.11 -27.84 4.93
CA GLU A 41 2.29 -29.23 4.46
C GLU A 41 2.17 -29.36 2.93
N GLU A 42 1.32 -28.54 2.30
CA GLU A 42 1.09 -28.51 0.85
C GLU A 42 1.49 -27.16 0.22
N GLY A 43 2.72 -26.70 0.50
CA GLY A 43 3.24 -25.45 -0.06
C GLY A 43 3.32 -25.46 -1.60
N ASN A 44 2.88 -24.38 -2.24
CA ASN A 44 2.98 -24.20 -3.70
C ASN A 44 4.09 -23.20 -4.02
N GLN A 45 5.24 -23.71 -4.49
CA GLN A 45 6.41 -22.89 -4.76
C GLN A 45 6.15 -21.75 -5.78
N PRO A 46 5.61 -22.01 -6.98
CA PRO A 46 5.30 -20.94 -7.94
C PRO A 46 4.40 -19.83 -7.37
N TYR A 47 3.40 -20.21 -6.58
CA TYR A 47 2.51 -19.25 -5.94
C TYR A 47 3.24 -18.41 -4.88
N TYR A 48 4.10 -19.02 -4.07
CA TYR A 48 4.87 -18.29 -3.04
C TYR A 48 5.92 -17.36 -3.66
N GLU A 49 6.51 -17.76 -4.79
CA GLU A 49 7.36 -16.88 -5.61
C GLU A 49 6.57 -15.68 -6.13
N GLY A 50 5.34 -15.90 -6.62
CA GLY A 50 4.42 -14.85 -7.05
C GLY A 50 4.05 -13.87 -5.93
N LEU A 51 3.73 -14.39 -4.73
CA LEU A 51 3.43 -13.58 -3.54
C LEU A 51 4.63 -12.71 -3.16
N LEU A 52 5.83 -13.27 -3.07
CA LEU A 52 7.03 -12.49 -2.74
C LEU A 52 7.38 -11.47 -3.83
N ALA A 53 7.19 -11.80 -5.10
CA ALA A 53 7.40 -10.85 -6.20
C ALA A 53 6.42 -9.66 -6.11
N THR A 54 5.16 -9.94 -5.77
CA THR A 54 4.12 -8.90 -5.57
C THR A 54 4.46 -8.02 -4.36
N MET A 55 4.84 -8.61 -3.23
CA MET A 55 5.28 -7.89 -2.04
C MET A 55 6.47 -6.97 -2.30
N ARG A 56 7.49 -7.45 -3.03
CA ARG A 56 8.65 -6.63 -3.40
C ARG A 56 8.27 -5.44 -4.29
N ARG A 57 7.37 -5.66 -5.26
CA ARG A 57 6.86 -4.58 -6.11
C ARG A 57 6.15 -3.51 -5.28
N LEU A 58 5.25 -3.93 -4.40
CA LEU A 58 4.53 -3.00 -3.53
C LEU A 58 5.49 -2.25 -2.60
N LEU A 59 6.49 -2.93 -2.04
CA LEU A 59 7.52 -2.29 -1.21
C LEU A 59 8.25 -1.18 -1.97
N VAL A 60 8.65 -1.41 -3.22
CA VAL A 60 9.28 -0.37 -4.06
C VAL A 60 8.39 0.86 -4.19
N PHE A 61 7.09 0.68 -4.44
CA PHE A 61 6.16 1.82 -4.51
C PHE A 61 6.02 2.56 -3.17
N CYS A 62 6.03 1.83 -2.05
CA CYS A 62 6.01 2.44 -0.72
C CYS A 62 7.27 3.26 -0.45
N GLU A 63 8.45 2.75 -0.82
CA GLU A 63 9.74 3.43 -0.66
C GLU A 63 9.82 4.70 -1.52
N GLU A 64 9.45 4.60 -2.80
CA GLU A 64 9.40 5.77 -3.69
C GLU A 64 8.43 6.85 -3.17
N GLY A 65 7.26 6.43 -2.67
CA GLY A 65 6.29 7.33 -2.04
C GLY A 65 6.85 8.01 -0.78
N LEU A 66 7.53 7.25 0.08
CA LEU A 66 8.11 7.74 1.32
C LEU A 66 9.17 8.81 1.07
N ASP A 67 10.08 8.53 0.14
CA ASP A 67 11.14 9.47 -0.24
C ASP A 67 10.54 10.74 -0.87
N ALA A 68 9.52 10.60 -1.72
CA ALA A 68 8.81 11.75 -2.30
C ALA A 68 8.14 12.62 -1.23
N CYS A 69 7.48 12.01 -0.23
CA CYS A 69 6.91 12.74 0.91
C CYS A 69 7.98 13.55 1.65
N ARG A 70 9.13 12.94 1.95
CA ARG A 70 10.23 13.60 2.67
C ARG A 70 10.80 14.79 1.92
N VAL A 71 11.07 14.62 0.62
CA VAL A 71 11.56 15.70 -0.24
C VAL A 71 10.58 16.87 -0.26
N LEU A 72 9.27 16.60 -0.34
CA LEU A 72 8.25 17.66 -0.35
C LEU A 72 8.11 18.36 1.00
N LEU A 73 8.14 17.62 2.12
CA LEU A 73 8.05 18.19 3.46
C LEU A 73 9.27 19.04 3.83
N GLN A 74 10.44 18.72 3.27
CA GLN A 74 11.65 19.54 3.43
C GLN A 74 11.68 20.77 2.51
N SER A 75 10.83 20.82 1.48
CA SER A 75 10.82 21.92 0.51
C SER A 75 10.29 23.23 1.11
N LYS A 76 10.98 24.34 0.86
CA LYS A 76 10.59 25.69 1.29
C LYS A 76 10.60 26.66 0.09
N PRO A 77 9.45 27.24 -0.30
CA PRO A 77 8.11 27.04 0.26
C PRO A 77 7.54 25.64 -0.07
N PHE A 78 6.61 25.15 0.76
CA PHE A 78 5.92 23.88 0.53
C PHE A 78 5.21 23.88 -0.83
N ARG A 79 5.52 22.90 -1.67
CA ARG A 79 5.06 22.83 -3.06
C ARG A 79 3.71 22.09 -3.17
N LYS A 80 2.62 22.72 -2.72
CA LYS A 80 1.28 22.11 -2.67
C LYS A 80 0.88 21.31 -3.91
N GLY A 81 0.96 21.89 -5.12
CA GLY A 81 0.53 21.19 -6.33
C GLY A 81 1.39 19.96 -6.69
N ALA A 82 2.66 19.93 -6.25
CA ALA A 82 3.48 18.74 -6.39
C ALA A 82 3.11 17.67 -5.36
N ALA A 83 2.74 18.08 -4.14
CA ALA A 83 2.24 17.18 -3.11
C ALA A 83 0.91 16.54 -3.49
N GLU A 84 -0.06 17.30 -4.02
CA GLU A 84 -1.34 16.74 -4.48
C GLU A 84 -1.13 15.66 -5.57
N ARG A 85 -0.24 15.91 -6.54
CA ARG A 85 0.11 14.91 -7.58
C ARG A 85 0.76 13.66 -7.01
N MET A 86 1.60 13.83 -5.98
CA MET A 86 2.30 12.73 -5.34
C MET A 86 1.32 11.87 -4.51
N LEU A 87 0.40 12.50 -3.76
CA LEU A 87 -0.65 11.81 -3.01
C LEU A 87 -1.59 11.04 -3.94
N TYR A 88 -1.95 11.63 -5.08
CA TYR A 88 -2.68 10.92 -6.14
C TYR A 88 -1.96 9.66 -6.63
N LYS A 89 -0.64 9.75 -6.87
CA LYS A 89 0.15 8.58 -7.29
C LYS A 89 0.21 7.51 -6.20
N ILE A 90 0.42 7.89 -4.94
CA ILE A 90 0.46 6.96 -3.82
C ILE A 90 -0.89 6.24 -3.68
N TYR A 91 -2.01 6.95 -3.83
CA TYR A 91 -3.32 6.34 -3.82
C TYR A 91 -3.40 5.17 -4.82
N HIS A 92 -3.04 5.40 -6.08
CA HIS A 92 -3.16 4.34 -7.09
C HIS A 92 -2.06 3.28 -7.03
N GLN A 93 -0.80 3.67 -6.80
CA GLN A 93 0.34 2.74 -6.89
C GLN A 93 0.61 1.98 -5.60
N VAL A 94 0.14 2.48 -4.46
CA VAL A 94 0.33 1.84 -3.16
C VAL A 94 -1.00 1.34 -2.62
N ILE A 95 -2.00 2.23 -2.48
CA ILE A 95 -3.26 1.87 -1.82
C ILE A 95 -4.07 0.92 -2.70
N CYS A 96 -4.37 1.29 -3.95
CA CYS A 96 -5.12 0.40 -4.86
C CYS A 96 -4.36 -0.90 -5.15
N GLU A 97 -3.03 -0.84 -5.36
CA GLU A 97 -2.21 -2.03 -5.61
C GLU A 97 -2.21 -3.01 -4.43
N PHE A 98 -2.32 -2.54 -3.18
CA PHE A 98 -2.47 -3.43 -2.02
C PHE A 98 -3.80 -4.18 -2.02
N PHE A 99 -4.90 -3.55 -2.45
CA PHE A 99 -6.22 -4.20 -2.50
C PHE A 99 -6.45 -5.02 -3.77
N SER A 100 -5.80 -4.65 -4.87
CA SER A 100 -5.91 -5.32 -6.17
C SER A 100 -4.54 -5.36 -6.87
N PRO A 101 -3.63 -6.24 -6.44
CA PRO A 101 -2.28 -6.34 -7.00
C PRO A 101 -2.30 -6.79 -8.45
N LYS A 102 -1.41 -6.26 -9.28
CA LYS A 102 -1.40 -6.48 -10.74
C LYS A 102 -1.35 -7.94 -11.21
N HIS A 103 -0.78 -8.83 -10.40
CA HIS A 103 -0.62 -10.26 -10.74
C HIS A 103 -1.61 -11.15 -10.00
N ASP A 104 -2.65 -10.58 -9.38
CA ASP A 104 -3.76 -11.29 -8.72
C ASP A 104 -3.27 -12.44 -7.83
N GLN A 105 -2.30 -12.18 -6.95
CA GLN A 105 -1.87 -13.16 -5.95
C GLN A 105 -2.81 -13.16 -4.73
N TRP A 106 -3.44 -12.02 -4.47
CA TRP A 106 -4.57 -11.84 -3.57
C TRP A 106 -5.49 -10.77 -4.16
N TYR A 107 -6.69 -10.62 -3.59
CA TYR A 107 -7.68 -9.65 -4.05
C TYR A 107 -8.57 -9.19 -2.90
N GLU A 108 -9.18 -8.02 -3.06
CA GLU A 108 -10.19 -7.51 -2.14
C GLU A 108 -11.53 -8.23 -2.34
N ASN A 109 -12.01 -8.88 -1.29
CA ASN A 109 -13.38 -9.37 -1.21
C ASN A 109 -14.29 -8.26 -0.66
N SER A 110 -14.96 -7.55 -1.55
CA SER A 110 -15.89 -6.45 -1.21
C SER A 110 -17.02 -6.84 -0.25
N ARG A 111 -17.34 -8.13 -0.11
CA ARG A 111 -18.36 -8.62 0.83
C ARG A 111 -17.89 -8.65 2.29
N SER A 112 -16.58 -8.55 2.53
CA SER A 112 -16.00 -8.57 3.88
C SER A 112 -16.40 -7.35 4.71
N ALA A 113 -16.68 -6.21 4.05
CA ALA A 113 -17.15 -4.97 4.68
C ALA A 113 -18.40 -5.16 5.55
N TYR A 114 -19.27 -6.12 5.20
CA TYR A 114 -20.49 -6.42 5.94
C TYR A 114 -20.28 -7.33 7.17
N THR A 115 -19.07 -7.88 7.34
CA THR A 115 -18.78 -8.90 8.37
C THR A 115 -17.71 -8.48 9.38
N GLY A 116 -17.12 -7.29 9.21
CA GLY A 116 -16.01 -6.82 10.05
C GLY A 116 -14.75 -7.70 9.96
N ARG A 117 -14.64 -8.50 8.89
CA ARG A 117 -13.47 -9.35 8.61
C ARG A 117 -12.53 -8.63 7.66
N ASN A 118 -11.28 -9.08 7.67
CA ASN A 118 -10.29 -8.73 6.65
C ASN A 118 -10.85 -8.92 5.23
N ALA A 119 -10.68 -7.90 4.41
CA ALA A 119 -11.10 -7.84 3.03
C ALA A 119 -10.15 -8.60 2.10
N ILE A 120 -8.88 -8.77 2.44
CA ILE A 120 -7.95 -9.49 1.57
C ILE A 120 -8.22 -11.00 1.57
N ALA A 121 -8.46 -11.54 0.39
CA ALA A 121 -8.59 -12.96 0.09
C ALA A 121 -7.45 -13.43 -0.83
N PHE A 122 -7.04 -14.69 -0.67
CA PHE A 122 -5.94 -15.30 -1.40
C PHE A 122 -6.47 -16.34 -2.39
N HIS A 123 -5.85 -16.45 -3.58
CA HIS A 123 -6.28 -17.43 -4.60
C HIS A 123 -5.95 -18.87 -4.20
N MET A 124 -4.85 -19.06 -3.47
CA MET A 124 -4.46 -20.33 -2.86
C MET A 124 -4.04 -20.09 -1.41
N ALA A 125 -3.89 -21.15 -0.63
CA ALA A 125 -3.44 -21.05 0.76
C ALA A 125 -2.06 -20.38 0.84
N PRO A 126 -1.95 -19.15 1.38
CA PRO A 126 -0.66 -18.46 1.52
C PRO A 126 0.13 -19.05 2.69
N PRO A 127 1.44 -18.77 2.79
CA PRO A 127 2.19 -19.04 4.01
C PRO A 127 1.52 -18.32 5.20
N PRO A 128 1.34 -18.99 6.35
CA PRO A 128 0.80 -18.39 7.58
C PRO A 128 1.45 -17.05 7.93
N SER A 129 2.78 -16.94 7.83
CA SER A 129 3.52 -15.71 8.16
C SER A 129 3.13 -14.53 7.24
N LEU A 130 2.94 -14.78 5.95
CA LEU A 130 2.55 -13.77 4.97
C LEU A 130 1.12 -13.29 5.23
N LYS A 131 0.22 -14.24 5.51
CA LYS A 131 -1.17 -13.94 5.84
C LYS A 131 -1.29 -13.02 7.04
N GLU A 132 -0.49 -13.29 8.07
CA GLU A 132 -0.43 -12.46 9.29
C GLU A 132 0.11 -11.06 9.01
N LEU A 133 1.16 -10.94 8.18
CA LEU A 133 1.66 -9.63 7.76
C LEU A 133 0.57 -8.82 7.04
N ILE A 134 -0.07 -9.38 6.01
CA ILE A 134 -1.12 -8.70 5.24
C ILE A 134 -2.26 -8.27 6.17
N ARG A 135 -2.70 -9.16 7.05
CA ARG A 135 -3.73 -8.88 8.06
C ARG A 135 -3.34 -7.71 8.97
N SER A 136 -2.07 -7.64 9.39
CA SER A 136 -1.58 -6.56 10.25
C SER A 136 -1.51 -5.19 9.55
N LEU A 137 -1.32 -5.19 8.23
CA LEU A 137 -1.21 -3.97 7.41
C LEU A 137 -2.57 -3.45 6.97
N GLU A 138 -3.53 -4.34 6.71
CA GLU A 138 -4.80 -4.01 6.05
C GLU A 138 -5.56 -2.85 6.70
N GLY A 139 -5.63 -2.80 8.03
CA GLY A 139 -6.33 -1.71 8.73
C GLY A 139 -5.68 -0.34 8.49
N LYS A 140 -4.35 -0.27 8.36
CA LYS A 140 -3.64 0.98 8.06
C LYS A 140 -3.85 1.38 6.60
N PHE A 141 -3.83 0.42 5.68
CA PHE A 141 -4.14 0.66 4.27
C PHE A 141 -5.59 1.13 4.09
N GLN A 142 -6.53 0.57 4.85
CA GLN A 142 -7.92 1.01 4.85
C GLN A 142 -8.06 2.46 5.30
N ALA A 143 -7.45 2.83 6.44
CA ALA A 143 -7.50 4.19 6.94
C ALA A 143 -6.88 5.20 5.95
N MET A 144 -5.78 4.82 5.29
CA MET A 144 -5.16 5.67 4.26
C MET A 144 -5.99 5.75 2.97
N ARG A 145 -6.72 4.70 2.61
CA ARG A 145 -7.66 4.73 1.49
C ARG A 145 -8.74 5.78 1.73
N GLU A 146 -9.32 5.79 2.93
CA GLU A 146 -10.34 6.77 3.32
C GLU A 146 -9.78 8.20 3.36
N GLU A 147 -8.59 8.40 3.94
CA GLU A 147 -7.95 9.73 4.01
C GLU A 147 -7.59 10.29 2.62
N LEU A 148 -7.26 9.41 1.66
CA LEU A 148 -6.83 9.79 0.31
C LEU A 148 -7.93 9.71 -0.75
N GLU A 149 -9.17 9.36 -0.39
CA GLU A 149 -10.30 9.20 -1.32
C GLU A 149 -10.56 10.47 -2.17
N TYR A 150 -10.32 11.66 -1.59
CA TYR A 150 -10.37 12.94 -2.31
C TYR A 150 -9.52 12.95 -3.59
N TYR A 151 -8.38 12.25 -3.59
CA TYR A 151 -7.49 12.21 -4.73
C TYR A 151 -8.03 11.34 -5.87
N GLU A 152 -8.89 10.36 -5.57
CA GLU A 152 -9.56 9.56 -6.60
C GLU A 152 -10.67 10.34 -7.32
N THR A 153 -11.46 11.11 -6.58
CA THR A 153 -12.71 11.69 -7.10
C THR A 153 -12.54 13.15 -7.52
N ASP A 154 -12.38 14.05 -6.56
CA ASP A 154 -12.35 15.50 -6.75
C ASP A 154 -11.06 15.96 -7.45
N TYR A 155 -9.91 15.42 -7.05
CA TYR A 155 -8.63 15.81 -7.66
C TYR A 155 -8.55 15.40 -9.12
N GLN A 156 -8.98 14.17 -9.46
CA GLN A 156 -9.04 13.70 -10.84
C GLN A 156 -9.95 14.59 -11.69
N THR A 157 -11.13 14.94 -11.18
CA THR A 157 -12.07 15.84 -11.87
C THR A 157 -11.44 17.22 -12.12
N LYS A 158 -10.78 17.79 -11.11
CA LYS A 158 -10.04 19.05 -11.24
C LYS A 158 -8.96 18.97 -12.32
N MET A 159 -8.21 17.88 -12.40
CA MET A 159 -7.16 17.69 -13.41
C MET A 159 -7.72 17.57 -14.82
N ILE A 160 -8.87 16.92 -15.01
CA ILE A 160 -9.54 16.82 -16.32
C ILE A 160 -10.03 18.19 -16.79
N GLN A 161 -10.61 19.00 -15.90
CA GLN A 161 -11.15 20.33 -16.24
C GLN A 161 -10.08 21.40 -16.48
N SER A 162 -8.84 21.14 -16.09
CA SER A 162 -7.72 22.08 -16.25
C SER A 162 -6.78 21.73 -17.41
N GLN A 163 -7.17 20.74 -18.23
CA GLN A 163 -6.59 20.43 -19.54
C GLN A 163 -7.37 21.13 -20.66
#